data_AF-A0A354DIJ3-F1
#
_entry.id   AF-A0A354DIJ3-F1
#
_cell.length_a   1.000
_cell.length_b   1.000
_cell.length_c   1.000
_cell.angle_alpha   90.00
_cell.angle_beta   90.00
_cell.angle_gamma   90.00
#
_symmetry.space_group_name_H-M   'P 1'
#
loop_
_entity.id
_entity.type
_entity.pdbx_description
1 polymer ?
#
loop_
_entity_poly.entity_id
_entity_poly.type
_entity_poly.pdbx_seq_one_letter_code
_entity_poly.pdbx_strand_id
1 'polypeptide(L)' 'SALFNYLFARHNDGDFIVRIEDTDRKRNVDDAEEKLFDSLKWLGLEWDESIDKAGEVGPYRCMDRLD' A
#
# COMPACT_ATOMS: atom_id res chain seq x y z
N SER A 1 -11.13 -4.17 -0.82
CA SER A 1 -10.50 -4.76 -2.01
C SER A 1 -9.18 -5.46 -1.70
N ALA A 2 -8.37 -5.00 -0.72
CA ALA A 2 -7.06 -5.57 -0.37
C ALA A 2 -6.99 -7.11 -0.32
N LEU A 3 -7.93 -7.76 0.37
CA LEU A 3 -7.95 -9.22 0.50
C LEU A 3 -7.97 -9.95 -0.86
N PHE A 4 -8.79 -9.49 -1.81
CA PHE A 4 -8.86 -10.12 -3.14
C PHE A 4 -7.57 -9.95 -3.93
N ASN A 5 -6.97 -8.75 -3.90
CA ASN A 5 -5.70 -8.50 -4.57
C ASN A 5 -4.58 -9.35 -3.96
N TYR A 6 -4.54 -9.44 -2.63
CA TYR A 6 -3.58 -10.28 -1.92
C TYR A 6 -3.72 -11.76 -2.29
N LEU A 7 -4.95 -12.31 -2.19
CA LEU A 7 -5.20 -13.71 -2.52
C LEU A 7 -4.92 -14.00 -4.00
N PHE A 8 -5.25 -13.08 -4.90
CA PHE A 8 -4.97 -13.21 -6.32
C PHE A 8 -3.46 -13.22 -6.61
N ALA A 9 -2.70 -12.30 -6.01
CA ALA A 9 -1.25 -12.27 -6.13
C ALA A 9 -0.62 -13.57 -5.60
N ARG A 10 -0.94 -13.96 -4.36
CA ARG A 10 -0.42 -15.19 -3.74
C ARG A 10 -0.81 -16.47 -4.50
N HIS A 11 -1.99 -16.51 -5.13
CA HIS A 11 -2.41 -17.66 -5.93
C HIS A 11 -1.65 -17.80 -7.26
N ASN A 12 -1.16 -16.68 -7.82
CA ASN A 12 -0.49 -16.64 -9.11
C ASN A 12 1.01 -16.35 -9.00
N ASP A 13 1.62 -16.59 -7.82
CA ASP A 13 3.03 -16.31 -7.53
C ASP A 13 3.46 -14.87 -7.91
N GLY A 14 2.55 -13.90 -7.70
CA GLY A 14 2.78 -12.48 -7.96
C GLY A 14 2.91 -11.65 -6.69
N ASP A 15 3.13 -10.35 -6.90
CA ASP A 15 3.39 -9.39 -5.83
C ASP A 15 2.14 -8.60 -5.42
N PHE A 16 1.97 -8.42 -4.11
CA PHE A 16 0.98 -7.53 -3.52
C PHE A 16 1.64 -6.23 -3.08
N ILE A 17 1.42 -5.16 -3.86
CA ILE A 17 2.00 -3.83 -3.64
C ILE A 17 0.96 -2.90 -3.02
N VAL A 18 1.35 -2.16 -1.98
CA VAL A 18 0.52 -1.14 -1.34
C VAL A 18 1.05 0.25 -1.67
N ARG A 19 0.22 1.08 -2.31
CA ARG A 19 0.53 2.47 -2.67
C ARG A 19 -0.45 3.43 -2.00
N ILE A 20 0.07 4.54 -1.48
CA ILE A 20 -0.73 5.59 -0.86
C ILE A 20 -1.13 6.62 -1.92
N GLU A 21 -2.44 6.80 -2.07
CA GLU A 21 -3.06 7.75 -3.01
C GLU A 21 -3.43 9.05 -2.27
N ASP A 22 -2.45 9.90 -2.04
CA ASP A 22 -2.53 11.11 -1.21
C ASP A 22 -2.65 12.43 -2.00
N THR A 23 -3.11 12.35 -3.26
CA THR A 23 -3.18 13.50 -4.18
C THR A 23 -4.18 14.57 -3.75
N ASP A 24 -5.25 14.19 -3.04
CA ASP A 24 -6.25 15.14 -2.52
C ASP A 24 -5.95 15.54 -1.07
N ARG A 25 -5.03 16.49 -0.93
CA ARG A 25 -4.56 17.00 0.36
C ARG A 25 -5.66 17.46 1.32
N LYS A 26 -6.81 17.93 0.81
CA LYS A 26 -7.92 18.40 1.67
C LYS A 26 -8.70 17.27 2.32
N ARG A 27 -8.65 16.06 1.72
CA ARG A 27 -9.33 14.86 2.23
C ARG A 27 -8.41 13.92 3.00
N ASN A 28 -7.09 14.16 2.97
CA ASN A 28 -6.15 13.40 3.76
C ASN A 28 -6.44 13.63 5.25
N VAL A 29 -6.50 12.54 6.00
CA VAL A 29 -6.69 12.55 7.45
C VAL A 29 -5.38 12.10 8.07
N ASP A 30 -4.93 12.85 9.07
CA ASP A 30 -3.74 12.49 9.85
C ASP A 30 -3.92 11.06 10.42
N ASP A 31 -2.85 10.28 10.43
CA ASP A 31 -2.78 8.87 10.85
C ASP A 31 -3.58 7.85 10.00
N ALA A 32 -4.24 8.27 8.92
CA ALA A 32 -4.97 7.32 8.06
C ALA A 32 -4.05 6.27 7.42
N GLU A 33 -2.83 6.67 7.08
CA GLU A 33 -1.80 5.78 6.54
C GLU A 33 -1.37 4.71 7.56
N GLU A 34 -1.07 5.12 8.79
CA GLU A 34 -0.70 4.19 9.87
C GLU A 34 -1.82 3.19 10.17
N LYS A 35 -3.06 3.68 10.30
CA LYS A 35 -4.25 2.83 10.52
C LYS A 35 -4.49 1.83 9.39
N LEU A 36 -4.20 2.22 8.15
CA LEU A 36 -4.26 1.32 7.01
C LEU A 36 -3.27 0.17 7.17
N PHE A 37 -2.01 0.47 7.46
CA PHE A 37 -0.97 -0.56 7.63
C PHE A 37 -1.22 -1.46 8.83
N ASP A 38 -1.67 -0.90 9.95
CA ASP A 38 -2.06 -1.69 11.13
C ASP A 38 -3.21 -2.63 10.84
N SER A 39 -4.21 -2.18 10.08
CA SER A 39 -5.33 -3.03 9.67
C SER A 39 -4.88 -4.18 8.78
N LEU A 40 -3.96 -3.93 7.84
CA LEU A 40 -3.40 -4.96 6.97
C LEU A 40 -2.56 -5.97 7.77
N LYS A 41 -1.71 -5.51 8.69
CA LYS A 41 -0.93 -6.36 9.60
C LYS A 41 -1.83 -7.23 10.48
N TRP A 42 -2.87 -6.64 11.07
CA TRP A 42 -3.84 -7.37 11.90
C TRP A 42 -4.54 -8.49 11.12
N LEU A 43 -4.85 -8.25 9.85
CA LEU A 43 -5.43 -9.26 8.95
C LEU A 43 -4.41 -10.31 8.44
N GLY A 44 -3.12 -10.13 8.70
CA GLY A 44 -2.05 -10.99 8.18
C GLY A 44 -1.79 -10.81 6.68
N LEU A 45 -2.12 -9.65 6.11
CA LEU A 45 -1.92 -9.34 4.70
C LEU A 45 -0.55 -8.68 4.52
N GLU A 46 0.48 -9.50 4.31
CA GLU A 46 1.84 -9.00 4.06
C GLU A 46 2.00 -8.50 2.63
N TRP A 47 2.44 -7.25 2.47
CA TRP A 47 2.78 -6.67 1.17
C TRP A 47 4.25 -6.95 0.81
N ASP A 48 4.49 -7.01 -0.49
CA ASP A 48 5.81 -7.26 -1.06
C ASP A 48 6.56 -5.94 -1.25
N GLU A 49 5.85 -4.86 -1.60
CA GLU A 49 6.40 -3.51 -1.69
C GLU A 49 5.42 -2.45 -1.14
N SER A 50 5.94 -1.45 -0.44
CA SER A 50 5.21 -0.25 -0.01
C SER A 50 6.17 0.84 0.49
N ILE A 51 5.63 1.89 1.13
CA ILE A 51 6.42 2.99 1.69
C ILE A 51 7.44 2.54 2.76
N ASP A 52 7.14 1.46 3.49
CA ASP A 52 7.97 0.93 4.58
C ASP A 52 8.77 -0.31 4.16
N LYS A 53 8.51 -0.82 2.95
CA LYS A 53 9.18 -1.97 2.35
C LYS A 53 9.57 -1.63 0.92
N ALA A 54 10.83 -1.21 0.74
CA ALA A 54 11.36 -0.82 -0.55
C ALA A 54 11.22 -1.93 -1.59
N GLY A 55 11.10 -1.54 -2.85
CA GLY A 55 10.96 -2.42 -4.01
C GLY A 55 11.40 -1.71 -5.28
N GLU A 56 11.10 -2.31 -6.44
CA GLU A 56 11.70 -1.88 -7.71
C GLU A 56 11.03 -0.63 -8.32
N VAL A 57 9.75 -0.40 -8.01
CA VAL A 57 8.90 0.59 -8.71
C VAL A 57 8.43 1.76 -7.83
N GLY A 58 9.13 1.99 -6.72
CA GLY A 58 8.92 3.17 -5.88
C GLY A 58 9.10 4.50 -6.63
N PRO A 59 8.74 5.63 -6.01
CA PRO A 59 8.17 5.75 -4.67
C PRO A 59 6.68 5.36 -4.61
N TYR A 60 6.22 4.97 -3.41
CA TYR A 60 4.87 4.42 -3.15
C TYR A 60 3.89 5.41 -2.50
N ARG A 61 4.25 6.70 -2.40
CA ARG A 61 3.26 7.77 -2.26
C ARG A 61 3.10 8.46 -3.60
N CYS A 62 1.86 8.77 -3.96
CA CYS A 62 1.57 9.39 -5.24
C CYS A 62 2.15 10.81 -5.33
N MET A 63 2.08 11.56 -4.23
CA MET A 63 2.65 12.91 -4.15
C MET A 63 4.19 12.96 -4.25
N ASP A 64 4.88 11.86 -3.97
CA ASP A 64 6.34 11.73 -4.15
C ASP A 64 6.73 11.47 -5.63
N ARG A 65 5.75 11.38 -6.54
CA ARG A 65 5.93 11.10 -7.99
C ARG A 65 5.58 12.29 -8.90
N LEU A 66 5.59 13.51 -8.38
CA LEU A 66 5.17 14.70 -9.13
C LEU A 66 6.25 15.30 -10.05
N ASP A 67 7.45 14.73 -10.05
CA ASP A 67 8.57 15.12 -10.90
C ASP A 67 8.50 14.50 -12.31
#